data_AF-A0A383BBK0-F1
#
_entry.id   AF-A0A383BBK0-F1
#
_cell.length_a   1.000
_cell.length_b   1.000
_cell.length_c   1.000
_cell.angle_alpha   90.00
_cell.angle_beta   90.00
_cell.angle_gamma   90.00
#
_symmetry.space_group_name_H-M   'P 1'
#
loop_
_entity.id
_entity.type
_entity.pdbx_description
1 polymer ?
#
loop_
_entity_poly.entity_id
_entity_poly.type
_entity_poly.pdbx_seq_one_letter_code
_entity_poly.pdbx_strand_id
1 'polypeptide(L)' 'VIECDSKKNLKIVDLTGAGDLFAAGFLHGYVNKLSIKESLEKGTEMASKIIQKIGARLN' A
#
# COMPACT_ATOMS: atom_id res chain seq x y z
N VAL A 1 -7.99 -12.56 13.78
CA VAL A 1 -7.09 -12.16 12.68
C VAL A 1 -7.85 -11.16 11.80
N ILE A 2 -7.22 -10.07 11.35
CA ILE A 2 -7.84 -9.07 10.47
C ILE A 2 -7.15 -9.20 9.11
N GLU A 3 -7.94 -9.31 8.04
CA GLU A 3 -7.45 -9.57 6.68
C GLU A 3 -7.84 -8.41 5.74
N CYS A 4 -7.05 -8.23 4.69
CA CYS A 4 -7.27 -7.24 3.64
C CYS A 4 -6.85 -7.86 2.31
N ASP A 5 -7.75 -7.83 1.34
CA ASP A 5 -7.48 -8.35 0.00
C ASP A 5 -6.56 -7.40 -0.79
N SER A 6 -5.66 -7.98 -1.58
CA SER A 6 -4.91 -7.24 -2.58
C SER A 6 -5.83 -6.61 -3.64
N LYS A 7 -5.45 -5.44 -4.16
CA LYS A 7 -6.14 -4.84 -5.32
C LYS A 7 -5.91 -5.70 -6.57
N LYS A 8 -7.00 -5.97 -7.30
CA LYS A 8 -7.01 -6.75 -8.55
C LYS A 8 -6.94 -5.83 -9.77
N ASN A 9 -6.66 -6.41 -10.93
CA ASN A 9 -6.66 -5.73 -12.24
C ASN A 9 -5.70 -4.53 -12.31
N LEU A 10 -4.51 -4.66 -11.70
CA LEU A 10 -3.46 -3.64 -11.75
C LEU A 10 -2.54 -3.87 -12.95
N LYS A 11 -2.10 -2.78 -13.58
CA LYS A 11 -1.03 -2.84 -14.59
C LYS A 11 0.32 -2.83 -13.89
N ILE A 12 0.82 -4.00 -13.52
CA ILE A 12 2.11 -4.13 -12.85
C ILE A 12 3.25 -3.78 -13.82
N VAL A 13 4.09 -2.82 -13.44
CA VAL A 13 5.22 -2.32 -14.22
C VAL A 13 6.54 -2.59 -13.51
N ASP A 14 6.59 -2.36 -12.19
CA ASP A 14 7.76 -2.56 -11.34
C ASP A 14 7.25 -2.98 -9.95
N LEU A 15 8.00 -3.78 -9.19
CA LEU A 15 7.64 -4.18 -7.82
C LEU A 15 8.47 -3.45 -6.76
N THR A 16 9.45 -2.65 -7.20
CA THR A 16 10.37 -1.94 -6.32
C THR A 16 9.61 -0.94 -5.44
N GLY A 17 9.83 -1.01 -4.12
CA GLY A 17 9.17 -0.14 -3.14
C GLY A 17 7.75 -0.56 -2.73
N ALA A 18 7.20 -1.66 -3.24
CA ALA A 18 5.85 -2.12 -2.86
C ALA A 18 5.69 -2.34 -1.35
N GLY A 19 6.67 -3.00 -0.72
CA GLY A 19 6.68 -3.26 0.72
C GLY A 19 6.85 -1.98 1.55
N ASP A 20 7.75 -1.10 1.13
CA ASP A 20 8.00 0.17 1.82
C ASP A 20 6.76 1.08 1.78
N LEU A 21 6.11 1.19 0.63
CA LEU A 21 4.89 1.99 0.48
C LEU A 21 3.69 1.36 1.19
N PHE A 22 3.61 0.02 1.25
CA PHE A 22 2.65 -0.67 2.10
C PHE A 22 2.84 -0.29 3.57
N ALA A 23 4.07 -0.45 4.09
CA ALA A 23 4.39 -0.15 5.47
C ALA A 23 4.17 1.34 5.79
N ALA A 24 4.58 2.25 4.90
CA ALA A 24 4.34 3.68 5.04
C ALA A 24 2.84 4.01 5.08
N GLY A 25 2.03 3.43 4.19
CA GLY A 25 0.58 3.61 4.17
C GLY A 25 -0.10 3.05 5.43
N PHE A 26 0.32 1.88 5.89
CA PHE A 26 -0.18 1.27 7.12
C PHE A 26 0.17 2.11 8.34
N LEU A 27 1.44 2.47 8.52
CA LEU A 27 1.91 3.28 9.63
C LEU A 27 1.24 4.65 9.64
N HIS A 28 1.07 5.27 8.46
CA HIS A 28 0.30 6.50 8.34
C HIS A 28 -1.12 6.35 8.88
N GLY A 29 -1.83 5.27 8.54
CA GLY A 29 -3.16 5.00 9.09
C GLY A 29 -3.13 4.83 10.60
N TYR A 30 -2.19 4.02 11.09
CA TYR A 30 -2.06 3.70 12.51
C TYR A 30 -1.76 4.92 13.38
N VAL A 31 -0.81 5.77 13.00
CA VAL A 31 -0.47 6.98 13.76
C VAL A 31 -1.58 8.04 13.74
N ASN A 32 -2.45 8.01 12.72
CA ASN A 32 -3.63 8.87 12.60
C ASN A 32 -4.89 8.25 13.24
N LYS A 33 -4.73 7.24 14.10
CA LYS A 33 -5.82 6.58 14.85
C LYS A 33 -6.88 5.92 13.95
N LEU A 34 -6.54 5.55 12.71
CA LEU A 34 -7.40 4.68 11.93
C LEU A 34 -7.43 3.29 12.54
N SER A 35 -8.49 2.53 12.27
CA SER A 35 -8.55 1.13 12.66
C SER A 35 -7.45 0.32 11.95
N ILE A 36 -7.13 -0.86 12.49
CA ILE A 36 -6.17 -1.78 11.85
C ILE A 36 -6.61 -2.12 10.42
N LYS A 37 -7.91 -2.31 10.18
CA LYS A 37 -8.44 -2.62 8.86
C LYS A 37 -8.23 -1.46 7.88
N GLU A 38 -8.57 -0.24 8.27
CA GLU A 38 -8.35 0.95 7.44
C GLU A 38 -6.86 1.19 7.17
N SER A 39 -6.00 0.91 8.16
CA SER A 39 -4.55 0.99 8.00
C SER A 39 -4.04 -0.05 6.99
N LEU A 40 -4.54 -1.30 7.03
CA LEU A 40 -4.24 -2.32 6.02
C LEU A 40 -4.69 -1.89 4.63
N GLU A 41 -5.92 -1.39 4.51
CA GLU A 41 -6.46 -0.87 3.24
C GLU A 41 -5.62 0.29 2.70
N LYS A 42 -5.12 1.17 3.59
CA LYS A 42 -4.25 2.29 3.21
C LYS A 42 -2.89 1.83 2.72
N GLY A 43 -2.26 0.87 3.40
CA GLY A 43 -1.03 0.23 2.95
C GLY A 43 -1.21 -0.41 1.57
N THR A 44 -2.28 -1.20 1.41
CA THR A 44 -2.62 -1.86 0.14
C THR A 44 -2.87 -0.85 -0.99
N GLU A 45 -3.54 0.27 -0.70
CA GLU A 45 -3.74 1.37 -1.65
C GLU A 45 -2.39 1.94 -2.13
N MET A 46 -1.48 2.25 -1.21
CA MET A 46 -0.16 2.83 -1.53
C MET A 46 0.70 1.87 -2.33
N ALA A 47 0.76 0.59 -1.95
CA ALA A 47 1.46 -0.45 -2.69
C ALA A 47 0.89 -0.62 -4.11
N SER A 48 -0.44 -0.61 -4.26
CA SER A 48 -1.08 -0.74 -5.57
C SER A 48 -0.72 0.41 -6.52
N LYS A 49 -0.44 1.61 -6.00
CA LYS A 49 -0.04 2.77 -6.81
C LYS A 49 1.41 2.68 -7.26
N ILE A 50 2.32 2.28 -6.38
CA ILE A 50 3.75 2.29 -6.72
C ILE A 50 4.10 1.21 -7.73
N ILE A 51 3.45 0.03 -7.65
CA ILE A 51 3.78 -1.07 -8.56
C ILE A 51 3.36 -0.84 -10.02
N GLN A 52 2.62 0.25 -10.28
CA GLN A 52 2.18 0.65 -11.61
C GLN A 52 3.09 1.74 -12.22
N LYS A 53 4.17 2.12 -11.54
CA LYS A 53 5.19 3.08 -11.95
C LYS A 53 6.57 2.43 -11.87
N ILE A 54 7.57 2.98 -12.56
CA ILE A 54 8.97 2.53 -12.45
C ILE A 54 9.62 3.23 -11.24
N GLY A 55 10.35 2.45 -10.42
CA GLY A 55 11.05 2.92 -9.22
C GLY A 55 10.19 2.99 -7.96
N ALA A 56 10.79 3.39 -6.85
CA ALA A 56 10.19 3.34 -5.51
C ALA A 56 9.54 4.64 -5.01
N ARG A 57 9.29 5.63 -5.88
CA ARG A 57 8.73 6.94 -5.48
C ARG A 57 7.48 7.32 -6.26
N LEU A 58 6.48 7.81 -5.53
CA LEU A 58 5.27 8.42 -6.09
C LEU A 58 5.54 9.90 -6.38
N ASN A 59 6.22 10.18 -7.49
CA ASN A 59 6.28 11.53 -8.05
C ASN A 59 5.00 11.84 -8.85
#